data_AF-A0A228QH87-F1
#
_entry.id   AF-A0A228QH87-F1
#
_cell.length_a   1.000
_cell.length_b   1.000
_cell.length_c   1.000
_cell.angle_alpha   90.00
_cell.angle_beta   90.00
_cell.angle_gamma   90.00
#
_symmetry.space_group_name_H-M   'P 1'
#
loop_
_entity.id
_entity.type
_entity.pdbx_description
1 polymer ?
#
loop_
_entity_poly.entity_id
_entity_poly.type
_entity_poly.pdbx_seq_one_letter_code
_entity_poly.pdbx_strand_id
1 'polypeptide(L)' 'MRITFERIGAKRTVSWIDPATGKRRQKTRSFEQTVNPFNRDASGHPKDRRTISVEVNRDADLWKLKTENDMRDGIYPAA' A
#
# COMPACT_ATOMS: atom_id res chain seq x y z
N MET A 1 20.53 6.21 22.67
CA MET A 1 20.25 7.12 21.55
C MET A 1 19.13 6.52 20.70
N ARG A 2 17.98 7.20 20.54
CA ARG A 2 16.91 6.75 19.64
C ARG A 2 17.19 7.31 18.25
N ILE A 3 17.46 6.44 17.28
CA ILE A 3 17.63 6.83 15.88
C ILE A 3 16.24 6.78 15.23
N THR A 4 15.87 7.87 14.56
CA THR A 4 14.64 7.94 13.76
C THR A 4 15.04 7.97 12.29
N PHE A 5 14.38 7.13 11.48
CA PHE A 5 14.59 7.07 10.05
C PHE A 5 13.43 7.74 9.33
N GLU A 6 13.72 8.41 8.21
CA GLU A 6 12.69 9.01 7.38
C GLU A 6 11.70 7.94 6.89
N ARG A 7 10.41 8.22 7.02
CA ARG A 7 9.33 7.35 6.53
C ARG A 7 8.83 7.85 5.19
N ILE A 8 8.75 6.95 4.22
CA ILE A 8 8.14 7.18 2.92
C ILE A 8 6.91 6.28 2.84
N GLY A 9 5.75 6.89 2.62
CA GLY A 9 4.47 6.18 2.62
C GLY A 9 3.59 6.52 1.43
N ALA A 10 2.72 5.59 1.07
CA ALA A 10 1.60 5.79 0.15
C ALA A 10 0.32 5.25 0.77
N LYS A 11 -0.80 5.84 0.38
CA LYS A 11 -2.14 5.45 0.83
C LYS A 11 -3.03 5.28 -0.38
N ARG A 12 -3.82 4.21 -0.39
CA ARG A 12 -4.85 3.97 -1.41
C ARG A 12 -6.16 3.60 -0.73
N THR A 13 -7.24 4.00 -1.37
CA THR A 13 -8.60 3.75 -0.92
C THR A 13 -9.38 3.13 -2.06
N VAL A 14 -10.12 2.07 -1.76
CA VAL A 14 -11.15 1.50 -2.63
C VAL A 14 -12.52 1.80 -2.03
N SER A 15 -13.51 2.03 -2.89
CA SER A 15 -14.89 2.29 -2.49
C SER A 15 -15.83 1.39 -3.29
N TRP A 16 -16.86 0.86 -2.65
CA TRP A 16 -17.85 0.00 -3.30
C TRP A 16 -19.24 0.19 -2.69
N ILE A 17 -20.26 -0.33 -3.37
CA ILE A 17 -21.59 -0.54 -2.80
C ILE A 17 -21.64 -1.96 -2.29
N ASP A 18 -21.90 -2.12 -1.00
CA ASP A 18 -22.03 -3.42 -0.36
C ASP A 18 -23.34 -4.10 -0.83
N PRO A 19 -23.29 -5.25 -1.50
CA PRO A 19 -24.48 -5.91 -2.01
C PRO A 19 -25.40 -6.43 -0.89
N ALA A 20 -24.89 -6.69 0.31
CA ALA A 20 -25.70 -7.17 1.42
C ALA A 20 -26.51 -6.05 2.09
N THR A 21 -25.96 -4.83 2.12
CA THR A 21 -26.58 -3.70 2.85
C THR A 21 -27.03 -2.55 1.96
N GLY A 22 -26.65 -2.54 0.67
CA GLY A 22 -26.85 -1.44 -0.27
C GLY A 22 -26.05 -0.16 0.06
N LYS A 23 -25.21 -0.18 1.09
CA LYS A 23 -24.50 1.01 1.58
C LYS A 23 -23.17 1.19 0.88
N ARG A 24 -22.75 2.45 0.71
CA ARG A 24 -21.39 2.77 0.26
C ARG A 24 -20.39 2.45 1.36
N ARG A 25 -19.38 1.65 1.04
CA ARG A 25 -18.27 1.27 1.90
C ARG A 25 -16.95 1.73 1.31
N GLN A 26 -15.95 1.90 2.16
CA GLN A 26 -14.59 2.25 1.76
C GLN A 26 -13.60 1.46 2.60
N LYS A 27 -12.50 1.04 1.98
CA LYS A 27 -11.37 0.42 2.65
C LYS A 27 -10.11 1.13 2.23
N THR A 28 -9.31 1.47 3.22
CA THR A 28 -8.10 2.25 3.02
C THR A 28 -6.91 1.49 3.59
N ARG A 29 -5.82 1.44 2.83
CA ARG A 29 -4.58 0.79 3.26
C ARG A 29 -3.40 1.73 3.05
N SER A 30 -2.53 1.75 4.05
CA SER A 30 -1.28 2.49 4.04
C SER A 30 -0.12 1.51 3.80
N PHE A 31 0.85 1.97 3.02
CA PHE A 31 2.09 1.28 2.68
C PHE A 31 3.23 2.19 3.06
N GLU A 32 4.27 1.65 3.64
CA GLU A 32 5.39 2.44 4.11
C GLU A 32 6.68 1.65 4.16
N GLN A 33 7.76 2.37 3.97
CA GLN A 33 9.12 1.91 4.19
C GLN A 33 9.93 3.09 4.77
N THR A 34 11.13 2.78 5.30
CA THR A 34 12.03 3.80 5.82
C THR A 34 13.30 3.89 5.00
N VAL A 35 13.82 5.11 4.86
CA VAL A 35 15.15 5.38 4.30
C VAL A 35 16.16 5.11 5.42
N ASN A 36 16.79 3.94 5.39
CA ASN A 36 17.70 3.49 6.43
C ASN A 36 18.77 2.54 5.84
N PRO A 37 19.95 2.39 6.48
CA PRO A 37 21.07 1.60 5.94
C PRO A 37 20.84 0.08 5.90
N PHE A 38 19.74 -0.42 6.48
CA PHE A 38 19.35 -1.82 6.50
C PHE A 38 18.31 -2.16 5.43
N ASN A 39 17.57 -1.16 4.92
CA ASN A 39 16.68 -1.33 3.78
C ASN A 39 17.53 -1.31 2.50
N ARG A 40 17.96 -2.50 2.06
CA ARG A 40 18.93 -2.67 0.97
C ARG A 40 18.27 -3.26 -0.27
N ASP A 41 18.83 -2.93 -1.43
CA ASP A 41 18.49 -3.56 -2.70
C ASP A 41 19.12 -4.95 -2.84
N ALA A 42 18.86 -5.61 -3.97
CA ALA A 42 19.39 -6.93 -4.29
C ALA A 42 20.93 -6.97 -4.42
N SER A 43 21.56 -5.81 -4.64
CA SER A 43 23.01 -5.65 -4.70
C SER A 43 23.62 -5.33 -3.33
N GLY A 44 22.80 -5.20 -2.28
CA GLY A 44 23.23 -4.92 -0.91
C GLY A 44 23.43 -3.43 -0.61
N HIS A 45 23.10 -2.52 -1.53
CA HIS A 45 23.19 -1.07 -1.30
C HIS A 45 21.93 -0.56 -0.61
N PRO A 46 22.04 0.40 0.34
CA PRO A 46 20.86 1.05 0.92
C PRO A 46 19.99 1.68 -0.17
N LYS A 47 18.68 1.40 -0.13
CA LYS A 47 17.72 1.99 -1.06
C LYS A 47 17.64 3.49 -0.80
N ASP A 48 17.68 4.25 -1.89
CA ASP A 48 17.43 5.67 -1.84
C ASP A 48 15.94 5.98 -1.70
N ARG A 49 15.63 7.24 -1.40
CA ARG A 49 14.26 7.73 -1.28
C ARG A 49 13.43 7.45 -2.52
N ARG A 50 14.02 7.59 -3.72
CA ARG A 50 13.32 7.43 -4.99
C ARG A 50 12.89 5.98 -5.21
N THR A 51 13.78 5.03 -4.98
CA THR A 51 13.53 3.59 -5.07
C THR A 51 12.43 3.20 -4.10
N ILE A 52 12.56 3.62 -2.84
CA ILE A 52 11.53 3.36 -1.83
C ILE A 52 10.18 3.94 -2.25
N SER A 53 10.14 5.16 -2.77
CA SER A 53 8.90 5.80 -3.23
C SER A 53 8.24 5.02 -4.36
N VAL A 54 9.03 4.50 -5.31
CA VAL A 54 8.53 3.68 -6.42
C VAL A 54 7.95 2.36 -5.91
N GLU A 55 8.65 1.67 -5.02
CA GLU A 55 8.18 0.40 -4.45
C GLU A 55 6.88 0.58 -3.65
N VAL A 56 6.87 1.57 -2.74
CA VAL A 56 5.70 1.85 -1.89
C VAL A 56 4.48 2.23 -2.73
N ASN A 57 4.65 3.00 -3.80
CA ASN A 57 3.54 3.29 -4.73
C ASN A 57 3.12 2.05 -5.51
N ARG A 58 4.07 1.27 -6.02
CA ARG A 58 3.79 0.02 -6.75
C ARG A 58 2.96 -0.93 -5.90
N ASP A 59 3.35 -1.16 -4.65
CA ASP A 59 2.62 -2.04 -3.72
C ASP A 59 1.22 -1.52 -3.43
N ALA A 60 1.09 -0.20 -3.25
CA ALA A 60 -0.20 0.43 -3.02
C ALA A 60 -1.13 0.31 -4.23
N ASP A 61 -0.60 0.51 -5.44
CA ASP A 61 -1.34 0.41 -6.69
C ASP A 61 -1.73 -1.05 -7.00
N LEU A 62 -0.82 -2.01 -6.78
CA LEU A 62 -1.12 -3.44 -6.92
C LEU A 62 -2.21 -3.89 -5.95
N TRP A 63 -2.16 -3.43 -4.70
CA TRP A 63 -3.22 -3.72 -3.73
C TRP A 63 -4.56 -3.12 -4.18
N LYS A 64 -4.57 -1.87 -4.65
CA LYS A 64 -5.79 -1.22 -5.13
C LYS A 64 -6.38 -2.00 -6.30
N LEU A 65 -5.57 -2.29 -7.33
CA LEU A 65 -6.00 -3.01 -8.52
C LEU A 65 -6.50 -4.41 -8.19
N LYS A 66 -5.78 -5.16 -7.35
CA LYS A 66 -6.22 -6.48 -6.90
C LYS A 66 -7.58 -6.38 -6.21
N THR A 67 -7.74 -5.44 -5.28
CA THR A 67 -8.98 -5.30 -4.53
C THR A 67 -10.14 -4.89 -5.45
N GLU A 68 -9.90 -4.01 -6.42
CA GLU A 68 -10.87 -3.64 -7.46
C GLU A 68 -11.28 -4.83 -8.34
N ASN A 69 -10.35 -5.70 -8.70
CA ASN A 69 -10.65 -6.93 -9.45
C ASN A 69 -11.41 -7.94 -8.57
N ASP A 70 -10.98 -8.17 -7.33
CA ASP A 70 -11.71 -9.02 -6.38
C ASP A 70 -13.18 -8.58 -6.28
N MET A 71 -13.43 -7.26 -6.18
CA MET A 71 -14.79 -6.71 -6.13
C MET A 71 -15.59 -6.91 -7.42
N ARG A 72 -14.94 -6.85 -8.59
CA ARG A 72 -15.57 -7.18 -9.89
C ARG A 72 -15.96 -8.65 -9.96
N ASP A 73 -15.17 -9.52 -9.34
CA ASP A 73 -15.42 -10.96 -9.23
C ASP A 73 -16.39 -11.33 -8.08
N GLY A 74 -16.99 -10.32 -7.43
CA GLY A 74 -17.95 -10.50 -6.34
C GLY A 74 -17.34 -10.79 -4.97
N ILE A 75 -16.02 -10.71 -4.85
CA ILE A 75 -15.26 -10.89 -3.60
C ILE A 75 -15.06 -9.51 -2.96
N TYR A 76 -15.91 -9.19 -1.98
CA TYR A 76 -15.86 -7.90 -1.31
C TYR A 76 -14.88 -7.91 -0.13
N PRO A 77 -14.18 -6.79 0.13
CA PRO A 77 -13.31 -6.70 1.29
C PRO A 77 -14.13 -6.84 2.58
N ALA A 78 -13.60 -7.60 3.54
CA ALA A 78 -14.15 -7.62 4.90
C ALA A 78 -14.24 -6.20 5.46
N ALA A 79 -15.39 -5.90 6.05
CA ALA A 79 -15.77 -4.64 6.67
C ALA A 79 -14.91 -4.33 7.91
#